data_AF-A0A936YBD7-F1
#
_entry.id   AF-A0A936YBD7-F1
#
_cell.length_a   1.000
_cell.length_b   1.000
_cell.length_c   1.000
_cell.angle_alpha   90.00
_cell.angle_beta   90.00
_cell.angle_gamma   90.00
#
_symmetry.space_group_name_H-M   'P 1'
#
loop_
_entity.id
_entity.type
_entity.pdbx_description
1 polymer ?
#
loop_
_entity_poly.entity_id
_entity_poly.type
_entity_poly.pdbx_seq_one_letter_code
_entity_poly.pdbx_strand_id
1 'polypeptide(L)'
;MGGRLDRWVDALSLIPSHPFGWSSFDFGYAHNLWLDVARNGGWFSFLMSILLSVLFVFNFKSALKNNREDILYLSFIWCLAIGFSALFMVEPIMDGFVYVFSAFCLFWGVINANYKFN
;
A
#
# COMPACT_ATOMS: atom_id res chain seq x y z
N MET A 1 17.03 14.39 -13.72
CA MET A 1 15.68 14.77 -13.26
C MET A 1 14.70 13.96 -14.09
N GLY A 2 14.22 12.83 -13.55
CA GLY A 2 13.20 11.99 -14.17
C GLY A 2 11.88 12.11 -13.39
N GLY A 3 10.77 11.99 -14.11
CA GLY A 3 9.43 11.98 -13.53
C GLY A 3 9.20 10.73 -12.65
N ARG A 4 8.05 10.67 -11.98
CA ARG A 4 7.70 9.50 -11.13
C ARG A 4 7.72 8.19 -11.92
N LEU A 5 7.24 8.20 -13.16
CA LEU A 5 7.26 7.03 -14.05
C LEU A 5 8.68 6.55 -14.33
N ASP A 6 9.62 7.45 -14.60
CA ASP A 6 11.02 7.08 -14.84
C ASP A 6 11.60 6.39 -13.61
N ARG A 7 11.38 6.94 -12.41
CA ARG A 7 11.81 6.31 -11.16
C ARG A 7 11.18 4.94 -10.92
N TRP A 8 9.94 4.75 -11.35
CA TRP A 8 9.27 3.45 -11.22
C TRP A 8 9.86 2.42 -12.17
N VAL A 9 10.13 2.81 -13.41
CA VAL A 9 10.78 1.94 -14.41
C VAL A 9 12.18 1.56 -13.94
N ASP A 10 12.94 2.54 -13.44
CA ASP A 10 14.29 2.31 -12.89
C ASP A 10 14.24 1.32 -11.71
N ALA A 11 13.37 1.56 -10.73
CA ALA A 11 13.20 0.67 -9.58
C ALA A 11 12.76 -0.74 -9.98
N LEU A 12 11.83 -0.87 -10.93
CA LEU A 12 11.41 -2.18 -11.46
C LEU A 12 12.57 -2.93 -12.15
N SER A 13 13.45 -2.22 -12.85
CA SER A 13 14.62 -2.82 -13.51
C SER A 13 15.67 -3.35 -12.53
N LEU A 14 15.72 -2.78 -11.31
CA LEU A 14 16.64 -3.18 -10.25
C LEU A 14 16.17 -4.41 -9.47
N ILE A 15 14.85 -4.63 -9.39
CA ILE A 15 14.28 -5.76 -8.63
C ILE A 15 14.95 -7.07 -9.03
N PRO A 16 15.01 -7.51 -10.30
CA PRO A 16 15.57 -8.81 -10.67
C PRO A 16 17.04 -9.00 -10.28
N SER A 17 17.84 -7.93 -10.29
CA SER A 17 19.27 -7.97 -9.96
C SER A 17 19.56 -7.79 -8.47
N HIS A 18 18.60 -7.30 -7.69
CA HIS A 18 18.74 -6.98 -6.27
C HIS A 18 17.66 -7.69 -5.43
N PRO A 19 17.76 -9.03 -5.26
CA PRO A 19 16.73 -9.82 -4.56
C PRO A 19 16.59 -9.48 -3.07
N PHE A 20 17.59 -8.82 -2.47
CA PHE A 20 17.60 -8.36 -1.08
C PHE A 20 17.45 -6.83 -0.95
N GLY A 21 17.14 -6.13 -2.04
CA GLY A 21 17.00 -4.68 -2.05
C GLY A 21 18.30 -3.92 -2.36
N TRP A 22 18.23 -2.60 -2.32
CA TRP A 22 19.32 -1.67 -2.64
C TRP A 22 19.25 -0.37 -1.81
N SER A 23 20.33 0.40 -1.80
CA SER A 23 20.39 1.66 -1.06
C SER A 23 19.58 2.77 -1.72
N SER A 24 18.90 3.60 -0.92
CA SER A 24 18.26 4.83 -1.41
C SER A 24 19.27 5.89 -1.83
N PHE A 25 20.54 5.78 -1.44
CA PHE A 25 21.58 6.73 -1.83
C PHE A 25 21.87 6.71 -3.33
N ASP A 26 21.76 5.52 -3.95
CA ASP A 26 22.17 5.33 -5.35
C ASP A 26 21.08 5.74 -6.34
N PHE A 27 19.80 5.50 -6.00
CA PHE A 27 18.67 5.70 -6.91
C PHE A 27 17.48 6.49 -6.32
N GLY A 28 17.57 6.90 -5.06
CA GLY A 28 16.50 7.62 -4.36
C GLY A 28 15.28 6.76 -4.04
N TYR A 29 14.16 7.43 -3.77
CA TYR A 29 12.85 6.80 -3.52
C TYR A 29 12.00 6.79 -4.80
N ALA A 30 11.35 5.67 -5.04
CA ALA A 30 10.36 5.52 -6.10
C ALA A 30 9.04 6.23 -5.74
N HIS A 31 8.82 6.54 -4.47
CA HIS A 31 7.58 7.14 -3.96
C HIS A 31 6.37 6.27 -4.29
N ASN A 32 6.54 4.97 -4.09
CA ASN A 32 5.52 3.97 -4.33
C ASN A 32 5.77 2.85 -3.32
N LEU A 33 4.76 2.54 -2.51
CA LEU A 33 4.88 1.61 -1.39
C LEU A 33 5.50 0.29 -1.84
N TRP A 34 5.08 -0.29 -2.97
CA TRP A 34 5.59 -1.58 -3.42
C TRP A 34 7.07 -1.48 -3.78
N LEU A 35 7.45 -0.47 -4.55
CA LEU A 35 8.82 -0.31 -5.04
C LEU A 35 9.79 0.12 -3.93
N ASP A 36 9.36 1.00 -3.02
CA ASP A 36 10.17 1.43 -1.88
C ASP A 36 10.35 0.29 -0.86
N VAL A 37 9.34 -0.57 -0.69
CA VAL A 37 9.47 -1.79 0.13
C VAL A 37 10.34 -2.84 -0.56
N ALA A 38 10.28 -2.96 -1.89
CA ALA A 38 11.20 -3.79 -2.68
C ALA A 38 12.66 -3.32 -2.53
N ARG A 39 12.87 -2.00 -2.53
CA ARG A 39 14.18 -1.40 -2.27
C ARG A 39 14.71 -1.78 -0.88
N ASN A 40 13.88 -1.71 0.16
CA ASN A 40 14.32 -1.99 1.53
C ASN A 40 14.48 -3.47 1.88
N GLY A 41 13.59 -4.32 1.37
CA GLY A 41 13.50 -5.73 1.80
C GLY A 41 13.49 -6.74 0.66
N GLY A 42 13.77 -6.28 -0.56
CA GLY A 42 13.91 -7.15 -1.73
C GLY A 42 12.60 -7.80 -2.18
N TRP A 43 12.73 -8.95 -2.84
CA TRP A 43 11.60 -9.64 -3.47
C TRP A 43 10.54 -10.07 -2.48
N PHE A 44 10.97 -10.56 -1.32
CA PHE A 44 10.02 -11.04 -0.32
C PHE A 44 9.09 -9.91 0.12
N SER A 45 9.65 -8.76 0.49
CA SER A 45 8.88 -7.61 0.93
C SER A 45 8.01 -7.03 -0.20
N PHE A 46 8.51 -7.01 -1.44
CA PHE A 46 7.73 -6.64 -2.62
C PHE A 46 6.48 -7.52 -2.79
N LEU A 47 6.66 -8.83 -2.83
CA LEU A 47 5.57 -9.79 -3.00
C LEU A 47 4.56 -9.74 -1.84
N MET A 48 5.04 -9.61 -0.60
CA MET A 48 4.18 -9.44 0.57
C MET A 48 3.37 -8.14 0.48
N SER A 49 3.97 -7.04 0.04
CA SER A 49 3.27 -5.75 -0.10
C SER A 49 2.18 -5.78 -1.18
N ILE A 50 2.42 -6.48 -2.29
CA ILE A 50 1.41 -6.72 -3.33
C ILE A 50 0.29 -7.60 -2.78
N LEU A 51 0.63 -8.72 -2.14
CA LEU A 51 -0.35 -9.61 -1.52
C LEU A 51 -1.24 -8.87 -0.52
N LEU A 52 -0.64 -8.05 0.35
CA LEU A 52 -1.36 -7.23 1.32
C LEU A 52 -2.36 -6.29 0.63
N SER A 53 -1.90 -5.63 -0.44
CA SER A 53 -2.72 -4.70 -1.23
C SER A 53 -3.89 -5.41 -1.91
N VAL A 54 -3.67 -6.61 -2.44
CA VAL A 54 -4.70 -7.46 -3.05
C VAL A 54 -5.72 -7.94 -2.01
N LEU A 55 -5.26 -8.43 -0.86
CA LEU A 55 -6.13 -8.85 0.25
C LEU A 55 -6.96 -7.69 0.79
N PHE A 56 -6.37 -6.49 0.90
CA PHE A 56 -7.08 -5.29 1.28
C PHE A 56 -8.23 -5.01 0.32
N VAL A 57 -7.99 -5.00 -0.99
CA VAL A 57 -9.04 -4.77 -2.00
C VAL A 57 -10.15 -5.83 -1.94
N PHE A 58 -9.82 -7.10 -1.73
CA PHE A 58 -10.84 -8.16 -1.61
C PHE A 58 -11.68 -8.03 -0.33
N ASN A 59 -11.04 -7.82 0.82
CA ASN A 59 -11.74 -7.62 2.09
C ASN A 59 -12.63 -6.37 2.03
N PHE A 60 -12.14 -5.32 1.39
CA PHE A 60 -12.88 -4.09 1.18
C PHE A 60 -14.12 -4.32 0.32
N LYS A 61 -13.98 -4.99 -0.83
CA LYS A 61 -15.12 -5.37 -1.68
C LYS A 61 -16.15 -6.24 -0.94
N SER A 62 -15.69 -7.15 -0.09
CA SER A 62 -16.56 -7.96 0.75
C SER A 62 -17.33 -7.09 1.76
N ALA A 63 -16.64 -6.21 2.49
CA ALA A 63 -17.26 -5.32 3.46
C ALA A 63 -18.37 -4.44 2.85
N LEU A 64 -18.18 -3.99 1.60
CA LEU A 64 -19.19 -3.22 0.87
C LEU A 64 -20.43 -4.04 0.53
N LYS A 65 -20.28 -5.32 0.19
CA LYS A 65 -21.41 -6.18 -0.18
C LYS A 65 -22.36 -6.39 1.01
N ASN A 66 -21.82 -6.43 2.23
CA ASN A 66 -22.57 -6.82 3.42
C ASN A 66 -23.13 -5.63 4.23
N ASN A 67 -22.65 -4.40 4.01
CA ASN A 67 -23.09 -3.20 4.75
C ASN A 67 -23.86 -2.21 3.86
N ARG A 68 -24.64 -2.70 2.90
CA ARG A 68 -25.28 -1.88 1.85
C ARG A 68 -26.29 -0.85 2.35
N GLU A 69 -26.77 -0.97 3.59
CA GLU A 69 -27.84 -0.13 4.11
C GLU A 69 -27.38 1.21 4.70
N ASP A 70 -26.10 1.34 5.08
CA ASP A 70 -25.54 2.57 5.63
C ASP A 70 -24.61 3.28 4.63
N ILE A 71 -25.21 4.15 3.80
CA ILE A 71 -24.52 4.90 2.75
C ILE A 71 -23.43 5.82 3.33
N LEU A 72 -23.65 6.41 4.52
CA LEU A 72 -22.68 7.32 5.14
C LEU A 72 -21.44 6.55 5.59
N TYR A 73 -21.63 5.42 6.26
CA TYR A 73 -20.54 4.52 6.66
C TYR A 73 -19.74 4.03 5.45
N LEU A 74 -20.43 3.56 4.40
CA LEU A 74 -19.77 3.11 3.16
C LEU A 74 -18.98 4.23 2.48
N SER A 75 -19.54 5.44 2.40
CA SER A 75 -18.88 6.59 1.79
C SER A 75 -17.61 6.98 2.55
N PHE A 76 -17.69 7.01 3.88
CA PHE A 76 -16.54 7.29 4.74
C PHE A 76 -15.41 6.26 4.55
N ILE A 77 -15.77 4.98 4.55
CA ILE A 77 -14.83 3.89 4.31
C ILE A 77 -14.16 4.00 2.93
N TRP A 78 -14.93 4.34 1.89
CA TRP A 78 -14.40 4.59 0.54
C TRP A 78 -13.39 5.73 0.50
N CYS A 79 -13.73 6.87 1.09
CA CYS A 79 -12.84 8.02 1.13
C CYS A 79 -11.51 7.68 1.81
N LEU A 80 -11.55 6.98 2.95
CA LEU A 80 -10.34 6.56 3.66
C LEU A 80 -9.51 5.56 2.86
N ALA A 81 -10.12 4.54 2.27
CA ALA A 81 -9.41 3.53 1.49
C ALA A 81 -8.70 4.12 0.26
N ILE A 82 -9.40 5.00 -0.46
CA ILE A 82 -8.81 5.72 -1.60
C ILE A 82 -7.71 6.66 -1.11
N GLY A 83 -7.93 7.38 -0.01
CA GLY A 83 -6.94 8.28 0.58
C GLY A 83 -5.63 7.57 0.95
N PHE A 84 -5.72 6.45 1.67
CA PHE A 84 -4.55 5.62 2.00
C PHE A 84 -3.88 5.06 0.75
N SER A 85 -4.65 4.53 -0.21
CA SER A 85 -4.10 3.97 -1.45
C SER A 85 -3.39 5.03 -2.29
N ALA A 86 -3.93 6.25 -2.37
CA ALA A 86 -3.31 7.36 -3.06
C ALA A 86 -2.01 7.77 -2.38
N LEU A 87 -2.00 7.86 -1.05
CA LEU A 87 -0.81 8.21 -0.28
C LEU A 87 0.32 7.19 -0.48
N PHE A 88 -0.03 5.89 -0.53
CA PHE A 88 0.91 4.81 -0.81
C PHE A 88 1.55 4.88 -2.21
N MET A 89 0.96 5.64 -3.15
CA MET A 89 1.51 5.83 -4.50
C MET A 89 2.32 7.11 -4.65
N VAL A 90 2.45 7.91 -3.59
CA VAL A 90 3.01 9.27 -3.66
C VAL A 90 4.14 9.50 -2.67
N GLU A 91 4.16 8.78 -1.54
CA GLU A 91 5.13 8.98 -0.46
C GLU A 91 5.92 7.69 -0.14
N PRO A 92 7.17 7.79 0.34
CA PRO A 92 7.96 6.63 0.78
C PRO A 92 7.49 6.23 2.19
N ILE A 93 6.33 5.58 2.26
CA ILE A 93 5.58 5.39 3.51
C ILE A 93 6.41 4.68 4.58
N MET A 94 7.12 3.61 4.22
CA MET A 94 7.85 2.81 5.20
C MET A 94 9.11 3.50 5.73
N ASP A 95 9.66 4.45 4.99
CA ASP A 95 10.88 5.17 5.37
C ASP A 95 10.59 6.52 6.05
N GLY A 96 9.48 7.18 5.70
CA GLY A 96 9.14 8.52 6.20
C GLY A 96 7.83 8.62 6.99
N PHE A 97 6.91 7.67 6.84
CA PHE A 97 5.53 7.79 7.33
C PHE A 97 4.98 6.48 7.90
N VAL A 98 5.80 5.72 8.65
CA VAL A 98 5.39 4.41 9.18
C VAL A 98 4.09 4.47 10.01
N TYR A 99 3.84 5.58 10.71
CA TYR A 99 2.61 5.79 11.48
C TYR A 99 1.35 5.83 10.60
N VAL A 100 1.46 6.33 9.35
CA VAL A 100 0.36 6.29 8.38
C VAL A 100 0.05 4.84 8.00
N PHE A 101 1.08 4.02 7.79
CA PHE A 101 0.90 2.60 7.54
C PHE A 101 0.23 1.89 8.73
N SER A 102 0.65 2.20 9.96
CA SER A 102 -0.02 1.68 11.16
C SER A 102 -1.48 2.10 11.25
N ALA A 103 -1.81 3.36 10.92
CA ALA A 103 -3.19 3.84 10.88
C ALA A 103 -4.02 3.11 9.81
N PHE A 104 -3.45 2.86 8.63
CA PHE A 104 -4.06 2.02 7.60
C PHE A 104 -4.34 0.60 8.11
N CYS A 105 -3.37 -0.03 8.80
CA CYS A 105 -3.56 -1.37 9.36
C CYS A 105 -4.68 -1.40 10.40
N LEU A 106 -4.76 -0.39 11.28
CA LEU A 106 -5.84 -0.25 12.25
C LEU A 106 -7.19 -0.09 11.55
N PHE A 107 -7.28 0.81 10.57
CA PHE A 107 -8.47 1.02 9.76
C PHE A 107 -8.95 -0.28 9.09
N TRP A 108 -8.03 -1.03 8.50
CA TRP A 108 -8.35 -2.32 7.88
C TRP A 108 -8.82 -3.35 8.92
N GLY A 109 -8.22 -3.37 10.11
CA GLY A 109 -8.66 -4.19 11.23
C GLY A 109 -10.10 -3.89 11.66
N VAL A 110 -10.47 -2.61 11.76
CA VAL A 110 -11.84 -2.18 12.10
C VAL A 110 -12.85 -2.66 11.06
N ILE A 111 -12.54 -2.52 9.76
CA ILE A 111 -13.42 -3.01 8.68
C ILE A 111 -13.65 -4.52 8.81
N ASN A 112 -12.59 -5.29 9.04
CA ASN A 112 -12.69 -6.74 9.16
C ASN A 112 -13.40 -7.20 10.43
N ALA A 113 -13.28 -6.45 11.53
CA ALA A 113 -14.01 -6.74 12.77
C ALA A 113 -15.52 -6.56 12.56
N ASN A 114 -15.94 -5.44 11.98
CA ASN A 114 -17.35 -5.16 11.68
C ASN A 114 -17.98 -6.16 10.70
N TYR A 115 -17.17 -6.83 9.86
CA TYR A 115 -17.67 -7.91 9.01
C TYR A 115 -18.01 -9.20 9.77
N LYS A 116 -17.31 -9.53 10.85
CA LYS A 116 -17.50 -10.81 11.56
C LYS A 116 -18.71 -10.85 12.50
N PHE A 117 -19.33 -9.71 12.76
CA PHE A 117 -20.46 -9.58 13.69
C PHE A 117 -21.83 -9.43 13.01
N ASN A 118 -21.87 -9.48 11.67
CA ASN A 118 -23.11 -9.60 10.87
C ASN A 118 -23.22 -11.01 10.29
#